data_AF-A0A961HEK1-F1
#
_entry.id   AF-A0A961HEK1-F1
#
_cell.length_a   1.000
_cell.length_b   1.000
_cell.length_c   1.000
_cell.angle_alpha   90.00
_cell.angle_beta   90.00
_cell.angle_gamma   90.00
#
_symmetry.space_group_name_H-M   'P 1'
#
loop_
_entity.id
_entity.type
_entity.pdbx_description
1 polymer ?
#
loop_
_entity_poly.entity_id
_entity_poly.type
_entity_poly.pdbx_seq_one_letter_code
_entity_poly.pdbx_strand_id
1 'polypeptide(L)'
;MNTSLRRVSMMVMTLVVLLLINATVTQVFRADGLRSDPRNQRVLLDEYSRQRGQITAGGELLAYSVSTNGRYRFLRVYPEPFAYAPVTGFYSLRFSSTGLERAEDPVLNGSDERLFGRRLADFFTGRDPRGGNVDTTILPRVQQAAWRGLQQSCDGGCRGSVVALEPSTGKILAMVSAPSYDPNLLATHDPEAQGQDWERLRDEAGSPLTNRAIAERYPPGSTFKVITTAAALQAG
;
A
#
# COMPACT_ATOMS: atom_id res chain seq x y z
N MET A 1 37.86 5.78 51.81
CA MET A 1 37.08 6.39 50.70
C MET A 1 36.06 7.34 51.32
N ASN A 2 36.11 8.62 50.97
CA ASN A 2 35.28 9.66 51.59
C ASN A 2 33.78 9.35 51.40
N THR A 3 32.99 9.32 52.47
CA THR A 3 31.57 8.92 52.45
C THR A 3 30.74 9.83 51.54
N SER A 4 31.12 11.11 51.46
CA SER A 4 30.54 12.09 50.55
C SER A 4 30.79 11.74 49.07
N LEU A 5 32.02 11.36 48.71
CA LEU A 5 32.36 10.95 47.34
C LEU A 5 31.60 9.68 46.93
N ARG A 6 31.46 8.69 47.84
CA ARG A 6 30.71 7.47 47.57
C ARG A 6 29.22 7.73 47.32
N ARG A 7 28.60 8.67 48.05
CA ARG A 7 27.20 9.07 47.87
C ARG A 7 26.98 9.77 46.53
N VAL A 8 27.89 10.67 46.14
CA VAL A 8 27.83 11.35 44.84
C VAL A 8 27.99 10.36 43.69
N SER A 9 28.97 9.45 43.76
CA SER A 9 29.15 8.42 42.74
C SER A 9 27.93 7.48 42.62
N MET A 10 27.32 7.08 43.74
CA MET A 10 26.08 6.29 43.70
C MET A 10 24.92 7.06 43.06
N MET A 11 24.76 8.35 43.37
CA MET A 11 23.73 9.19 42.75
C MET A 11 23.92 9.30 41.23
N VAL A 12 25.15 9.57 40.78
CA VAL A 12 25.47 9.66 39.35
C VAL A 12 25.24 8.31 38.65
N MET A 13 25.63 7.20 39.27
CA MET A 13 25.41 5.86 38.72
C MET A 13 23.92 5.55 38.58
N THR A 14 23.11 5.91 39.58
CA THR A 14 21.64 5.80 39.49
C THR A 14 21.06 6.64 38.36
N LEU A 15 21.53 7.89 38.17
CA LEU A 15 21.09 8.73 37.06
C LEU A 15 21.46 8.15 35.69
N VAL A 16 22.67 7.58 35.56
CA VAL A 16 23.10 6.91 34.32
C VAL A 16 22.24 5.68 34.04
N VAL A 17 21.94 4.85 35.05
CA VAL A 17 21.05 3.69 34.88
C VAL A 17 19.63 4.12 34.47
N LEU A 18 19.08 5.16 35.10
CA LEU A 18 17.77 5.71 34.72
C LEU A 18 17.78 6.24 33.28
N LEU A 19 18.87 6.90 32.85
CA LEU A 19 19.03 7.37 31.48
C LEU A 19 19.11 6.20 30.49
N LEU A 20 19.85 5.13 30.81
CA LEU A 20 19.93 3.93 29.98
C LEU A 20 18.58 3.20 29.87
N ILE A 21 17.82 3.11 30.96
CA ILE A 21 16.46 2.57 30.94
C ILE A 21 15.57 3.44 30.04
N ASN A 22 15.63 4.77 30.19
CA ASN A 22 14.84 5.68 29.36
C ASN A 22 15.21 5.57 27.86
N ALA A 23 16.50 5.47 27.54
CA ALA A 23 16.98 5.24 26.19
C ALA A 23 16.48 3.90 25.63
N THR A 24 16.54 2.82 26.42
CA THR A 24 16.05 1.49 26.01
C THR A 24 14.54 1.49 25.78
N VAL A 25 13.76 2.11 26.67
CA VAL A 25 12.31 2.29 26.49
C VAL A 25 12.01 3.05 25.19
N THR A 26 12.79 4.08 24.89
CA THR A 26 12.57 4.91 23.69
C THR A 26 13.02 4.21 22.40
N GLN A 27 14.18 3.56 22.41
CA GLN A 27 14.83 2.98 21.24
C GLN A 27 14.39 1.55 20.90
N VAL A 28 13.86 0.80 21.87
CA VAL A 28 13.40 -0.58 21.66
C VAL A 28 11.88 -0.66 21.73
N PHE A 29 11.28 -0.21 22.83
CA PHE A 29 9.84 -0.40 23.06
C PHE A 29 8.95 0.64 22.36
N ARG A 30 9.41 1.90 22.23
CA ARG A 30 8.67 2.98 21.56
C ARG A 30 9.13 3.25 20.13
N ALA A 31 10.18 2.58 19.66
CA ALA A 31 10.79 2.89 18.37
C ALA A 31 9.83 2.66 17.21
N ASP A 32 9.07 1.57 17.23
CA ASP A 32 8.14 1.27 16.14
C ASP A 32 7.02 2.31 16.06
N GLY A 33 6.44 2.70 17.20
CA GLY A 33 5.42 3.75 17.26
C GLY A 33 5.92 5.13 16.81
N LEU A 34 7.18 5.47 17.10
CA LEU A 34 7.80 6.73 16.66
C LEU A 34 8.17 6.70 15.16
N ARG A 35 8.54 5.54 14.62
CA ARG A 35 8.80 5.37 13.19
C ARG A 35 7.51 5.41 12.38
N SER A 36 6.44 4.81 12.88
CA SER A 36 5.13 4.79 12.22
C SER A 36 4.30 6.06 12.43
N ASP A 37 4.78 7.06 13.20
CA ASP A 37 4.05 8.32 13.39
C ASP A 37 3.97 9.06 12.04
N PRO A 38 2.76 9.37 11.52
CA PRO A 38 2.58 10.08 10.25
C PRO A 38 3.26 11.45 10.20
N ARG A 39 3.57 12.05 11.36
CA ARG A 39 4.27 13.34 11.45
C ARG A 39 5.79 13.21 11.29
N ASN A 40 6.33 12.00 11.23
CA ASN A 40 7.75 11.75 11.13
C ASN A 40 8.26 11.97 9.69
N GLN A 41 8.59 13.22 9.37
CA GLN A 41 9.09 13.61 8.05
C GLN A 41 10.41 12.92 7.66
N ARG A 42 11.21 12.45 8.63
CA ARG A 42 12.49 11.80 8.33
C ARG A 42 12.29 10.43 7.69
N VAL A 43 11.30 9.68 8.18
CA VAL A 43 10.96 8.36 7.64
C VAL A 43 10.40 8.51 6.24
N LEU A 44 9.50 9.47 6.02
CA LEU A 44 8.97 9.78 4.68
C LEU A 44 10.07 10.21 3.69
N LEU A 45 11.03 11.04 4.12
CA LEU A 45 12.15 11.43 3.26
C LEU A 45 13.07 10.26 2.91
N ASP A 46 13.41 9.40 3.89
CA ASP A 46 14.20 8.19 3.64
C ASP A 46 13.45 7.25 2.69
N GLU A 47 12.15 7.04 2.90
CA GLU A 47 11.33 6.17 2.06
C GLU A 47 11.27 6.65 0.61
N TYR A 48 11.02 7.93 0.38
CA TYR A 48 10.98 8.53 -0.97
C TYR A 48 12.37 8.83 -1.55
N SER A 49 13.45 8.65 -0.78
CA SER A 49 14.82 8.70 -1.30
C SER A 49 15.25 7.39 -1.97
N ARG A 50 14.51 6.30 -1.71
CA ARG A 50 14.77 4.95 -2.25
C ARG A 50 13.79 4.64 -3.36
N GLN A 51 14.25 3.86 -4.33
CA GLN A 51 13.37 3.48 -5.44
C GLN A 51 12.43 2.38 -4.97
N ARG A 52 11.15 2.74 -4.75
CA ARG A 52 10.09 1.77 -4.47
C ARG A 52 9.94 0.77 -5.62
N GLY A 53 9.73 -0.49 -5.29
CA GLY A 53 9.63 -1.59 -6.25
C GLY A 53 8.38 -1.54 -7.12
N GLN A 54 8.35 -2.37 -8.15
CA GLN A 54 7.31 -2.34 -9.19
C GLN A 54 6.14 -3.26 -8.83
N ILE A 55 4.94 -2.90 -9.26
CA ILE A 55 3.78 -3.81 -9.29
C ILE A 55 3.54 -4.19 -10.75
N THR A 56 3.52 -5.50 -11.05
CA THR A 56 3.39 -6.00 -12.42
C THR A 56 2.20 -6.94 -12.61
N ALA A 57 1.72 -7.06 -13.84
CA ALA A 57 0.71 -8.03 -14.25
C ALA A 57 1.06 -8.55 -15.64
N GLY A 58 1.32 -9.85 -15.78
CA GLY A 58 1.64 -10.45 -17.09
C GLY A 58 2.85 -9.83 -17.80
N GLY A 59 3.80 -9.25 -17.06
CA GLY A 59 4.96 -8.55 -17.61
C GLY A 59 4.74 -7.05 -17.90
N GLU A 60 3.54 -6.54 -17.68
CA GLU A 60 3.20 -5.11 -17.81
C GLU A 60 3.33 -4.40 -16.45
N LEU A 61 3.73 -3.13 -16.48
CA LEU A 61 3.92 -2.31 -15.27
C LEU A 61 2.60 -1.63 -14.88
N LEU A 62 2.09 -1.96 -13.69
CA LEU A 62 0.90 -1.31 -13.12
C LEU A 62 1.23 -0.10 -12.25
N ALA A 63 2.33 -0.20 -11.49
CA ALA A 63 2.85 0.89 -10.69
C ALA A 63 4.39 0.84 -10.66
N TYR A 64 5.03 1.99 -10.84
CA TYR A 64 6.49 2.10 -10.74
C TYR A 64 6.89 3.49 -10.26
N SER A 65 8.16 3.66 -9.90
CA SER A 65 8.69 4.91 -9.39
C SER A 65 9.74 5.51 -10.32
N VAL A 66 9.60 6.81 -10.60
CA VAL A 66 10.48 7.60 -11.47
C VAL A 66 11.28 8.59 -10.64
N SER A 67 12.58 8.73 -10.93
CA SER A 67 13.41 9.74 -10.27
C SER A 67 13.04 11.14 -10.76
N THR A 68 12.89 12.06 -9.83
CA THR A 68 12.59 13.48 -10.03
C THR A 68 13.64 14.33 -9.32
N ASN A 69 13.68 15.63 -9.63
CA ASN A 69 14.62 16.58 -9.03
C ASN A 69 14.08 17.25 -7.75
N GLY A 70 12.94 16.79 -7.22
CA GLY A 70 12.29 17.37 -6.05
C GLY A 70 12.89 16.88 -4.72
N ARG A 71 12.39 17.45 -3.60
CA ARG A 71 12.75 17.01 -2.23
C ARG A 71 12.50 15.52 -2.01
N TYR A 72 11.41 15.01 -2.57
CA TYR A 72 11.11 13.58 -2.63
C TYR A 72 11.63 13.07 -3.97
N ARG A 73 12.69 12.25 -3.93
CA ARG A 73 13.43 11.85 -5.14
C ARG A 73 12.56 11.00 -6.07
N PHE A 74 11.76 10.08 -5.55
CA PHE A 74 10.98 9.16 -6.38
C PHE A 74 9.49 9.47 -6.39
N LEU A 75 8.94 9.77 -7.57
CA LEU A 75 7.50 9.93 -7.80
C LEU A 75 6.88 8.60 -8.21
N ARG A 76 5.73 8.23 -7.62
CA ARG A 76 4.99 7.03 -7.99
C ARG A 76 4.08 7.30 -9.20
N VAL A 77 4.12 6.41 -10.19
CA VAL A 77 3.41 6.54 -11.47
C VAL A 77 2.58 5.28 -11.73
N TYR A 78 1.35 5.50 -12.19
CA TYR A 78 0.38 4.46 -12.56
C TYR A 78 -0.04 4.68 -14.03
N PRO A 79 0.45 3.87 -14.98
CA PRO A 79 0.19 4.06 -16.42
C PRO A 79 -1.27 3.92 -16.81
N GLU A 80 -1.96 2.95 -16.21
CA GLU A 80 -3.36 2.63 -16.49
C GLU A 80 -4.18 2.80 -15.21
N PRO A 81 -4.39 4.04 -14.77
CA PRO A 81 -4.80 4.31 -13.40
C PRO A 81 -6.19 3.78 -13.07
N PHE A 82 -7.20 4.03 -13.91
CA PHE A 82 -8.58 3.67 -13.61
C PHE A 82 -8.84 2.16 -13.61
N ALA A 83 -8.26 1.42 -14.55
CA ALA A 83 -8.49 -0.02 -14.69
C ALA A 83 -7.81 -0.81 -13.56
N TYR A 84 -6.70 -0.33 -13.02
CA TYR A 84 -5.89 -1.06 -12.03
C TYR A 84 -5.90 -0.46 -10.63
N ALA A 85 -6.46 0.73 -10.40
CA ALA A 85 -6.59 1.31 -9.06
C ALA A 85 -7.23 0.37 -8.02
N PRO A 86 -8.26 -0.46 -8.34
CA PRO A 86 -8.79 -1.43 -7.37
C PRO A 86 -7.77 -2.50 -6.93
N VAL A 87 -6.76 -2.76 -7.76
CA VAL A 87 -5.67 -3.71 -7.51
C VAL A 87 -4.50 -3.00 -6.82
N THR A 88 -3.92 -1.97 -7.46
CA THR A 88 -2.74 -1.28 -6.93
C THR A 88 -3.08 -0.51 -5.66
N GLY A 89 -4.25 0.13 -5.61
CA GLY A 89 -4.52 1.22 -4.68
C GLY A 89 -3.73 2.47 -5.08
N PHE A 90 -3.42 3.29 -4.09
CA PHE A 90 -2.51 4.43 -4.22
C PHE A 90 -1.41 4.39 -3.16
N TYR A 91 -0.35 5.17 -3.40
CA TYR A 91 0.73 5.42 -2.46
C TYR A 91 0.95 6.93 -2.40
N SER A 92 0.65 7.51 -1.24
CA SER A 92 0.53 8.95 -1.03
C SER A 92 1.36 9.41 0.17
N LEU A 93 2.00 10.57 0.03
CA LEU A 93 2.77 11.21 1.10
C LEU A 93 1.89 11.56 2.30
N ARG A 94 0.68 12.09 2.06
CA ARG A 94 -0.22 12.57 3.12
C ARG A 94 -1.24 11.52 3.54
N PHE A 95 -1.75 10.74 2.58
CA PHE A 95 -2.88 9.83 2.79
C PHE A 95 -2.46 8.36 2.94
N SER A 96 -1.16 8.09 3.12
CA SER A 96 -0.61 6.74 3.24
C SER A 96 -0.88 5.90 1.97
N SER A 97 -1.03 4.59 2.12
CA SER A 97 -1.21 3.64 1.02
C SER A 97 -2.48 2.80 1.17
N THR A 98 -2.98 2.28 0.05
CA THR A 98 -4.15 1.39 -0.03
C THR A 98 -3.90 0.22 -0.98
N GLY A 99 -4.81 -0.77 -1.04
CA GLY A 99 -4.68 -1.90 -1.98
C GLY A 99 -3.39 -2.69 -1.81
N LEU A 100 -2.80 -3.13 -2.92
CA LEU A 100 -1.50 -3.81 -2.92
C LEU A 100 -0.35 -2.91 -2.45
N GLU A 101 -0.41 -1.60 -2.69
CA GLU A 101 0.60 -0.67 -2.18
C GLU A 101 0.68 -0.69 -0.65
N ARG A 102 -0.44 -0.97 0.04
CA ARG A 102 -0.46 -1.16 1.50
C ARG A 102 -0.12 -2.58 1.91
N ALA A 103 -0.70 -3.58 1.24
CA ALA A 103 -0.55 -4.98 1.62
C ALA A 103 0.90 -5.46 1.45
N GLU A 104 1.56 -5.02 0.38
CA GLU A 104 2.93 -5.40 0.03
C GLU A 104 3.93 -4.27 0.30
N ASP A 105 3.58 -3.33 1.18
CA ASP A 105 4.43 -2.19 1.51
C ASP A 105 5.85 -2.62 1.94
N PRO A 106 6.04 -3.65 2.79
CA PRO A 106 7.37 -4.07 3.20
C PRO A 106 8.24 -4.57 2.03
N VAL A 107 7.63 -5.23 1.05
CA VAL A 107 8.32 -5.72 -0.14
C VAL A 107 8.67 -4.52 -1.03
N LEU A 108 7.69 -3.65 -1.28
CA LEU A 108 7.80 -2.52 -2.20
C LEU A 108 8.75 -1.43 -1.70
N ASN A 109 8.78 -1.10 -0.40
CA ASN A 109 9.78 -0.19 0.17
C ASN A 109 11.11 -0.89 0.49
N GLY A 110 11.16 -2.21 0.33
CA GLY A 110 12.34 -3.03 0.55
C GLY A 110 12.70 -3.22 2.02
N SER A 111 11.79 -2.90 2.97
CA SER A 111 11.96 -3.08 4.41
C SER A 111 11.80 -4.53 4.88
N ASP A 112 11.23 -5.40 4.04
CA ASP A 112 11.03 -6.84 4.30
C ASP A 112 12.32 -7.56 4.74
N GLU A 113 12.20 -8.44 5.73
CA GLU A 113 13.34 -9.21 6.27
C GLU A 113 14.02 -10.08 5.22
N ARG A 114 13.25 -10.62 4.26
CA ARG A 114 13.77 -11.42 3.15
C ARG A 114 14.69 -10.60 2.24
N LEU A 115 14.54 -9.28 2.24
CA LEU A 115 15.34 -8.34 1.45
C LEU A 115 16.50 -7.71 2.25
N PHE A 116 16.62 -8.00 3.55
CA PHE A 116 17.63 -7.40 4.43
C PHE A 116 19.07 -7.65 3.94
N GLY A 117 19.38 -8.88 3.53
CA GLY A 117 20.71 -9.25 3.03
C GLY A 117 21.11 -8.47 1.76
N ARG A 118 20.16 -8.23 0.86
CA ARG A 118 20.39 -7.41 -0.35
C ARG A 118 20.63 -5.95 0.01
N ARG A 119 19.83 -5.40 0.94
CA ARG A 119 19.97 -4.02 1.43
C ARG A 119 21.33 -3.77 2.08
N LEU A 120 21.81 -4.73 2.88
CA LEU A 120 23.12 -4.65 3.52
C LEU A 120 24.23 -4.64 2.46
N ALA A 121 24.15 -5.52 1.46
CA ALA A 121 25.10 -5.55 0.35
C ALA A 121 25.08 -4.25 -0.47
N ASP A 122 23.91 -3.69 -0.76
CA ASP A 122 23.78 -2.41 -1.48
C ASP A 122 24.41 -1.26 -0.70
N PHE A 123 24.22 -1.22 0.63
CA PHE A 123 24.88 -0.23 1.49
C PHE A 123 26.41 -0.35 1.47
N PHE A 124 26.95 -1.57 1.58
CA PHE A 124 28.40 -1.79 1.54
C PHE A 124 29.02 -1.55 0.16
N THR A 125 28.27 -1.80 -0.91
CA THR A 125 28.73 -1.62 -2.30
C THR A 125 28.45 -0.24 -2.86
N GLY A 126 27.74 0.62 -2.12
CA GLY A 126 27.37 1.96 -2.54
C GLY A 126 26.32 2.01 -3.66
N ARG A 127 25.53 0.94 -3.83
CA ARG A 127 24.42 0.91 -4.80
C ARG A 127 23.19 1.58 -4.23
N ASP A 128 22.43 2.28 -5.07
CA ASP A 128 21.15 2.86 -4.69
C ASP A 128 20.18 1.73 -4.27
N PRO A 129 19.68 1.72 -3.01
CA PRO A 129 18.80 0.66 -2.53
C PRO A 129 17.46 0.70 -3.28
N ARG A 130 16.99 -0.49 -3.69
CA ARG A 130 15.71 -0.66 -4.40
C ARG A 130 14.79 -1.60 -3.64
N GLY A 131 13.49 -1.30 -3.69
CA GLY A 131 12.44 -2.20 -3.23
C GLY A 131 12.32 -3.45 -4.08
N GLY A 132 11.67 -4.47 -3.53
CA GLY A 132 11.29 -5.68 -4.24
C GLY A 132 10.06 -5.48 -5.13
N ASN A 133 9.92 -6.31 -6.15
CA ASN A 133 8.78 -6.27 -7.05
C ASN A 133 7.65 -7.21 -6.59
N VAL A 134 6.42 -6.82 -6.90
CA VAL A 134 5.19 -7.60 -6.65
C VAL A 134 4.60 -7.98 -8.00
N ASP A 135 4.65 -9.27 -8.31
CA ASP A 135 4.04 -9.81 -9.51
C ASP A 135 2.64 -10.33 -9.18
N THR A 136 1.62 -9.68 -9.74
CA THR A 136 0.23 -10.03 -9.50
C THR A 136 -0.21 -11.20 -10.39
N THR A 137 -1.34 -11.82 -10.03
CA THR A 137 -1.99 -12.85 -10.85
C THR A 137 -2.89 -12.28 -11.94
N ILE A 138 -3.01 -10.95 -12.01
CA ILE A 138 -3.88 -10.27 -12.96
C ILE A 138 -3.37 -10.52 -14.38
N LEU A 139 -4.31 -10.81 -15.28
CA LEU A 139 -4.06 -10.89 -16.70
C LEU A 139 -4.53 -9.58 -17.34
N PRO A 140 -3.63 -8.74 -17.89
CA PRO A 140 -3.97 -7.44 -18.44
C PRO A 140 -5.13 -7.48 -19.44
N ARG A 141 -5.14 -8.50 -20.31
CA ARG A 141 -6.23 -8.69 -21.29
C ARG A 141 -7.60 -8.92 -20.65
N VAL A 142 -7.65 -9.68 -19.55
CA VAL A 142 -8.89 -9.97 -18.82
C VAL A 142 -9.33 -8.75 -18.02
N GLN A 143 -8.39 -8.07 -17.36
CA GLN A 143 -8.66 -6.82 -16.62
C GLN A 143 -9.26 -5.77 -17.55
N GLN A 144 -8.66 -5.56 -18.73
CA GLN A 144 -9.12 -4.57 -19.69
C GLN A 144 -10.48 -4.94 -20.30
N ALA A 145 -10.71 -6.22 -20.59
CA ALA A 145 -12.02 -6.67 -21.07
C ALA A 145 -13.10 -6.42 -20.01
N ALA A 146 -12.82 -6.73 -18.74
CA ALA A 146 -13.74 -6.49 -17.63
C ALA A 146 -14.02 -5.00 -17.41
N TRP A 147 -12.97 -4.16 -17.46
CA TRP A 147 -13.10 -2.70 -17.35
C TRP A 147 -13.95 -2.12 -18.47
N ARG A 148 -13.65 -2.45 -19.73
CA ARG A 148 -14.45 -2.02 -20.89
C ARG A 148 -15.89 -2.50 -20.81
N GLY A 149 -16.10 -3.73 -20.35
CA GLY A 149 -17.43 -4.29 -20.13
C GLY A 149 -18.27 -3.41 -19.18
N LEU A 150 -17.70 -3.02 -18.02
CA LEU A 150 -18.36 -2.09 -17.09
C LEU A 150 -18.61 -0.71 -17.70
N GLN A 151 -17.69 -0.19 -18.50
CA GLN A 151 -17.85 1.13 -19.13
C GLN A 151 -18.93 1.13 -20.23
N GLN A 152 -19.12 0.02 -20.94
CA GLN A 152 -19.99 -0.05 -22.12
C GLN A 152 -21.38 -0.65 -21.83
N SER A 153 -21.55 -1.35 -20.71
CA SER A 153 -22.80 -2.08 -20.41
C SER A 153 -23.94 -1.20 -19.87
N CYS A 154 -23.66 0.05 -19.51
CA CYS A 154 -24.65 1.01 -19.01
C CYS A 154 -24.43 2.37 -19.67
N ASP A 155 -25.52 3.11 -19.92
CA ASP A 155 -25.44 4.48 -20.40
C ASP A 155 -24.72 5.37 -19.37
N GLY A 156 -23.51 5.82 -19.71
CA GLY A 156 -22.66 6.61 -18.81
C GLY A 156 -21.76 5.80 -17.87
N GLY A 157 -21.61 4.49 -18.09
CA GLY A 157 -20.76 3.60 -17.30
C GLY A 157 -21.48 2.97 -16.11
N CYS A 158 -21.27 1.68 -15.90
CA CYS A 158 -21.93 0.94 -14.82
C CYS A 158 -21.29 1.24 -13.47
N ARG A 159 -22.11 1.35 -12.43
CA ARG A 159 -21.66 1.27 -11.03
C ARG A 159 -21.69 -0.18 -10.57
N GLY A 160 -20.53 -0.75 -10.23
CA GLY A 160 -20.43 -2.15 -9.85
C GLY A 160 -19.00 -2.66 -9.82
N SER A 161 -18.83 -3.98 -9.88
CA SER A 161 -17.51 -4.63 -9.96
C SER A 161 -17.59 -5.91 -10.80
N VAL A 162 -16.44 -6.35 -11.30
CA VAL A 162 -16.27 -7.64 -11.97
C VAL A 162 -15.02 -8.32 -11.42
N VAL A 163 -15.16 -9.60 -11.08
CA VAL A 163 -14.06 -10.45 -10.62
C VAL A 163 -13.99 -11.67 -11.54
N ALA A 164 -12.80 -11.97 -12.05
CA ALA A 164 -12.52 -13.20 -12.79
C ALA A 164 -11.50 -14.04 -12.01
N LEU A 165 -11.82 -15.30 -11.77
CA LEU A 165 -10.99 -16.24 -11.03
C LEU A 165 -10.61 -17.44 -11.92
N GLU A 166 -9.44 -18.00 -11.72
CA GLU A 166 -9.05 -19.32 -12.22
C GLU A 166 -9.45 -20.37 -11.16
N PRO A 167 -10.51 -21.19 -11.37
CA PRO A 167 -11.03 -22.05 -10.31
C PRO A 167 -10.07 -23.16 -9.85
N SER A 168 -9.18 -23.61 -10.74
CA SER A 168 -8.23 -24.69 -10.45
C SER A 168 -7.07 -24.28 -9.56
N THR A 169 -6.69 -22.99 -9.56
CA THR A 169 -5.54 -22.46 -8.81
C THR A 169 -5.91 -21.43 -7.76
N GLY A 170 -7.12 -20.85 -7.86
CA GLY A 170 -7.56 -19.73 -7.03
C GLY A 170 -6.99 -18.37 -7.45
N LYS A 171 -6.26 -18.28 -8.57
CA LYS A 171 -5.71 -16.99 -9.05
C LYS A 171 -6.81 -16.01 -9.41
N ILE A 172 -6.62 -14.75 -9.03
CA ILE A 172 -7.47 -13.64 -9.45
C ILE A 172 -6.93 -13.11 -10.77
N LEU A 173 -7.66 -13.34 -11.86
CA LEU A 173 -7.27 -12.95 -13.22
C LEU A 173 -7.69 -11.51 -13.56
N ALA A 174 -8.79 -11.05 -12.97
CA ALA A 174 -9.22 -9.67 -13.04
C ALA A 174 -10.01 -9.28 -11.79
N MET A 175 -9.85 -8.03 -11.37
CA MET A 175 -10.61 -7.40 -10.29
C MET A 175 -10.79 -5.92 -10.63
N VAL A 176 -11.98 -5.54 -11.10
CA VAL A 176 -12.31 -4.17 -11.49
C VAL A 176 -13.48 -3.66 -10.65
N SER A 177 -13.47 -2.35 -10.37
CA SER A 177 -14.53 -1.64 -9.65
C SER A 177 -14.82 -0.35 -10.38
N ALA A 178 -16.10 0.00 -10.53
CA ALA A 178 -16.54 1.22 -11.21
C ALA A 178 -17.61 1.96 -10.37
N PRO A 179 -17.60 3.31 -10.34
CA PRO A 179 -16.53 4.18 -10.84
C PRO A 179 -15.20 3.92 -10.11
N SER A 180 -14.10 4.25 -10.78
CA SER A 180 -12.73 4.14 -10.29
C SER A 180 -12.09 5.52 -10.25
N TYR A 181 -10.85 5.64 -9.80
CA TYR A 181 -10.13 6.92 -9.68
C TYR A 181 -8.73 6.85 -10.28
N ASP A 182 -8.07 8.00 -10.38
CA ASP A 182 -6.67 8.08 -10.79
C ASP A 182 -5.74 8.16 -9.56
N PRO A 183 -4.95 7.11 -9.25
CA PRO A 183 -4.00 7.13 -8.14
C PRO A 183 -2.86 8.15 -8.31
N ASN A 184 -2.56 8.60 -9.53
CA ASN A 184 -1.52 9.61 -9.77
C ASN A 184 -1.87 10.94 -9.09
N LEU A 185 -3.16 11.27 -8.96
CA LEU A 185 -3.66 12.45 -8.26
C LEU A 185 -3.31 12.44 -6.77
N LEU A 186 -3.25 11.25 -6.17
CA LEU A 186 -2.88 11.06 -4.77
C LEU A 186 -1.38 10.80 -4.59
N ALA A 187 -0.64 10.53 -5.66
CA ALA A 187 0.80 10.28 -5.66
C ALA A 187 1.65 11.54 -5.87
N THR A 188 1.05 12.65 -6.29
CA THR A 188 1.74 13.94 -6.50
C THR A 188 2.57 14.37 -5.28
N HIS A 189 3.67 15.09 -5.51
CA HIS A 189 4.47 15.66 -4.41
C HIS A 189 3.96 17.02 -3.92
N ASP A 190 2.90 17.55 -4.54
CA ASP A 190 2.23 18.78 -4.13
C ASP A 190 1.16 18.50 -3.05
N PRO A 191 1.37 18.91 -1.78
CA PRO A 191 0.44 18.63 -0.71
C PRO A 191 -0.91 19.34 -0.84
N GLU A 192 -0.99 20.45 -1.55
CA GLU A 192 -2.23 21.20 -1.74
C GLU A 192 -3.10 20.51 -2.78
N ALA A 193 -2.54 20.20 -3.96
CA ALA A 193 -3.22 19.44 -5.00
C ALA A 193 -3.73 18.08 -4.47
N GLN A 194 -2.88 17.36 -3.73
CA GLN A 194 -3.23 16.07 -3.14
C GLN A 194 -4.42 16.20 -2.17
N GLY A 195 -4.49 17.29 -1.39
CA GLY A 195 -5.59 17.56 -0.47
C GLY A 195 -6.90 17.83 -1.18
N GLN A 196 -6.87 18.66 -2.24
CA GLN A 196 -8.04 18.97 -3.05
C GLN A 196 -8.58 17.73 -3.77
N ASP A 197 -7.68 16.92 -4.36
CA ASP A 197 -8.06 15.68 -5.03
C ASP A 197 -8.62 14.63 -4.07
N TRP A 198 -8.09 14.55 -2.85
CA TRP A 198 -8.63 13.68 -1.81
C TRP A 198 -10.06 14.08 -1.42
N GLU A 199 -10.30 15.37 -1.14
CA GLU A 199 -11.63 15.86 -0.80
C GLU A 199 -12.61 15.61 -1.93
N ARG A 200 -12.21 15.90 -3.17
CA ARG A 200 -13.01 15.62 -4.35
C ARG A 200 -13.35 14.14 -4.46
N LEU A 201 -12.38 13.23 -4.41
CA LEU A 201 -12.60 11.78 -4.56
C LEU A 201 -13.41 11.18 -3.40
N ARG A 202 -13.28 11.73 -2.19
CA ARG A 202 -14.06 11.33 -1.01
C ARG A 202 -15.53 11.73 -1.15
N ASP A 203 -15.77 12.95 -1.63
CA ASP A 203 -17.10 13.56 -1.69
C ASP A 203 -17.81 13.28 -3.04
N GLU A 204 -17.10 12.67 -3.99
CA GLU A 204 -17.61 12.29 -5.31
C GLU A 204 -18.75 11.26 -5.22
N ALA A 205 -19.85 11.57 -5.92
CA ALA A 205 -20.98 10.68 -6.03
C ALA A 205 -20.56 9.35 -6.67
N GLY A 206 -20.89 8.24 -6.01
CA GLY A 206 -20.50 6.91 -6.48
C GLY A 206 -19.24 6.35 -5.83
N SER A 207 -18.58 7.09 -4.91
CA SER A 207 -17.48 6.60 -4.07
C SER A 207 -16.42 5.82 -4.88
N PRO A 208 -15.66 6.53 -5.75
CA PRO A 208 -14.70 5.90 -6.67
C PRO A 208 -13.51 5.25 -5.94
N LEU A 209 -13.17 5.71 -4.73
CA LEU A 209 -12.14 5.10 -3.88
C LEU A 209 -12.51 3.69 -3.39
N THR A 210 -13.79 3.32 -3.45
CA THR A 210 -14.26 2.04 -2.91
C THR A 210 -14.05 0.92 -3.91
N ASN A 211 -13.28 -0.10 -3.52
CA ASN A 211 -13.21 -1.35 -4.26
C ASN A 211 -14.44 -2.21 -3.95
N ARG A 212 -15.45 -2.11 -4.81
CA ARG A 212 -16.74 -2.81 -4.68
C ARG A 212 -16.63 -4.33 -4.73
N ALA A 213 -15.55 -4.86 -5.29
CA ALA A 213 -15.34 -6.30 -5.36
C ALA A 213 -15.09 -6.93 -3.97
N ILE A 214 -14.54 -6.16 -3.03
CA ILE A 214 -14.08 -6.68 -1.73
C ILE A 214 -14.55 -5.86 -0.51
N ALA A 215 -14.90 -4.59 -0.68
CA ALA A 215 -15.21 -3.68 0.42
C ALA A 215 -16.71 -3.46 0.66
N GLU A 216 -17.56 -3.68 -0.36
CA GLU A 216 -19.02 -3.55 -0.24
C GLU A 216 -19.70 -4.93 -0.21
N ARG A 217 -20.88 -5.00 0.41
CA ARG A 217 -21.73 -6.20 0.46
C ARG A 217 -23.06 -5.89 -0.22
N TYR A 218 -23.41 -6.70 -1.21
CA TYR A 218 -24.66 -6.57 -1.95
C TYR A 218 -25.56 -7.79 -1.70
N PRO A 219 -26.90 -7.62 -1.69
CA PRO A 219 -27.81 -8.76 -1.70
C PRO A 219 -27.55 -9.63 -2.94
N PRO A 220 -27.23 -10.92 -2.79
CA PRO A 220 -26.86 -11.79 -3.92
C PRO A 220 -28.06 -12.16 -4.82
N GLY A 221 -29.28 -12.02 -4.33
CA GLY A 221 -30.50 -12.31 -5.09
C GLY A 221 -30.51 -13.73 -5.66
N SER A 222 -30.90 -13.88 -6.92
CA SER A 222 -30.99 -15.20 -7.57
C SER A 222 -29.66 -15.96 -7.65
N THR A 223 -28.50 -15.31 -7.54
CA THR A 223 -27.20 -16.02 -7.52
C THR A 223 -27.04 -16.89 -6.27
N PHE A 224 -27.70 -16.53 -5.15
CA PHE A 224 -27.66 -17.31 -3.91
C PHE A 224 -28.46 -18.61 -3.98
N LYS A 225 -29.36 -18.75 -4.97
CA LYS A 225 -30.14 -19.99 -5.18
C LYS A 225 -29.24 -21.20 -5.44
N VAL A 226 -28.01 -20.99 -5.94
CA VAL A 226 -27.00 -22.04 -6.06
C VAL A 226 -26.70 -22.65 -4.69
N ILE A 227 -26.49 -21.82 -3.66
CA ILE A 227 -26.23 -22.28 -2.29
C ILE A 227 -27.47 -22.94 -1.69
N THR A 228 -28.65 -22.36 -1.89
CA THR A 228 -29.92 -22.97 -1.42
C THR A 228 -30.13 -24.36 -2.03
N THR A 229 -29.84 -24.51 -3.32
CA THR A 229 -29.98 -25.80 -4.02
C THR A 229 -28.94 -26.80 -3.52
N ALA A 230 -27.68 -26.39 -3.34
CA ALA A 230 -26.63 -27.24 -2.79
C ALA A 230 -26.98 -27.72 -1.37
N ALA A 231 -27.49 -26.83 -0.53
CA ALA A 231 -27.93 -27.17 0.82
C ALA A 231 -29.12 -28.15 0.84
N ALA A 232 -30.11 -27.94 -0.05
CA ALA A 232 -31.23 -28.87 -0.20
C ALA A 232 -30.75 -30.25 -0.66
N LEU A 233 -29.91 -30.33 -1.69
CA LEU A 233 -29.33 -31.60 -2.17
C LEU A 233 -28.51 -32.32 -1.09
N GLN A 234 -27.82 -31.57 -0.23
CA GLN A 234 -27.05 -32.13 0.88
C GLN A 234 -27.95 -32.63 2.03
N ALA A 235 -29.13 -32.03 2.22
CA ALA A 235 -30.07 -32.39 3.28
C ALA A 235 -30.97 -33.59 2.93
N GLY A 236 -31.05 -33.98 1.64
CA GLY A 236 -31.91 -35.05 1.13
C GLY A 236 -33.28 -34.57 0.70
#